data_AF-A0AAN4F2C6-F1
#
_entry.id   AF-A0AAN4F2C6-F1
#
_cell.length_a   1.000
_cell.length_b   1.000
_cell.length_c   1.000
_cell.angle_alpha   90.00
_cell.angle_beta   90.00
_cell.angle_gamma   90.00
#
_symmetry.space_group_name_H-M   'P 1'
#
loop_
_entity.id
_entity.type
_entity.pdbx_description
1 polymer ?
#
loop_
_entity_poly.entity_id
_entity_poly.type
_entity_poly.pdbx_seq_one_letter_code
_entity_poly.pdbx_strand_id
1 'polypeptide(L)'
;MSEINYQALREAAQNAKNLGGIKNYKRGEQAVAEFKSLITPHIVLALLEERERNLQYIKRRDQENEDIALTVGKLRVELEAAKSKLNEQREYYEGVISDGSKRIAELEAREIKPAKGEVLVVVSGFTGCGKSAIAGEIEIAMKAIGVPVKWTNGDAEKRMTGADWLTAIEMYKPTVRIVEVNVPRAPGIRIKGE
;
A
#
# COMPACT_ATOMS: atom_id res chain seq x y z
N MET A 1 -38.58 31.59 35.80
CA MET A 1 -39.16 32.19 34.60
C MET A 1 -40.47 31.46 34.33
N SER A 2 -41.60 32.15 34.29
CA SER A 2 -42.86 31.52 33.86
C SER A 2 -42.68 31.07 32.41
N GLU A 3 -42.83 29.78 32.17
CA GLU A 3 -42.68 29.18 30.86
C GLU A 3 -43.78 29.75 29.94
N ILE A 4 -43.38 30.42 28.84
CA ILE A 4 -44.34 30.97 27.88
C ILE A 4 -45.02 29.79 27.20
N ASN A 5 -46.34 29.71 27.27
CA ASN A 5 -47.09 28.70 26.52
C ASN A 5 -47.22 29.14 25.05
N TYR A 6 -46.23 28.79 24.24
CA TYR A 6 -46.18 29.13 22.82
C TYR A 6 -47.38 28.61 22.03
N GLN A 7 -47.88 27.43 22.39
CA GLN A 7 -49.02 26.83 21.69
C GLN A 7 -50.31 27.59 21.98
N ALA A 8 -50.60 27.89 23.24
CA ALA A 8 -51.78 28.69 23.63
C ALA A 8 -51.71 30.11 23.05
N LEU A 9 -50.54 30.74 23.07
CA LEU A 9 -50.34 32.07 22.48
C LEU A 9 -50.55 32.05 20.96
N ARG A 10 -50.07 31.01 20.28
CA ARG A 10 -50.25 30.81 18.83
C ARG A 10 -51.71 30.59 18.46
N GLU A 11 -52.42 29.76 19.22
CA GLU A 11 -53.85 29.47 19.01
C GLU A 11 -54.70 30.73 19.24
N ALA A 12 -54.47 31.45 20.34
CA ALA A 12 -55.14 32.71 20.62
C ALA A 12 -54.86 33.78 19.55
N ALA A 13 -53.60 33.90 19.10
CA ALA A 13 -53.22 34.80 18.01
C ALA A 13 -53.95 34.48 16.71
N GLN A 14 -54.02 33.19 16.36
CA GLN A 14 -54.66 32.73 15.14
C GLN A 14 -56.18 32.91 15.19
N ASN A 15 -56.81 32.63 16.34
CA ASN A 15 -58.23 32.84 16.56
C ASN A 15 -58.60 34.33 16.49
N ALA A 16 -57.82 35.20 17.14
CA ALA A 16 -58.00 36.65 17.07
C ALA A 16 -57.84 37.18 15.65
N LYS A 17 -56.84 36.69 14.90
CA LYS A 17 -56.61 37.04 13.49
C LYS A 17 -57.78 36.62 12.59
N ASN A 18 -58.33 35.43 12.81
CA ASN A 18 -59.39 34.86 11.96
C ASN A 18 -60.77 35.47 12.25
N LEU A 19 -61.11 35.69 13.52
CA LEU A 19 -62.47 36.06 13.95
C LEU A 19 -62.61 37.55 14.29
N GLY A 20 -61.52 38.22 14.67
CA GLY A 20 -61.54 39.59 15.18
C GLY A 20 -61.87 40.67 14.15
N GLY A 21 -61.72 40.38 12.85
CA GLY A 21 -62.08 41.29 11.75
C GLY A 21 -63.56 41.25 11.37
N ILE A 22 -64.33 40.30 11.91
CA ILE A 22 -65.74 40.11 11.56
C ILE A 22 -66.60 41.05 12.41
N LYS A 23 -67.22 42.05 11.77
CA LYS A 23 -68.09 43.03 12.45
C LYS A 23 -69.29 42.35 13.11
N ASN A 24 -69.65 42.81 14.31
CA ASN A 24 -70.79 42.33 15.11
C ASN A 24 -70.73 40.84 15.50
N TYR A 25 -69.55 40.22 15.43
CA TYR A 25 -69.36 38.83 15.81
C TYR A 25 -68.84 38.73 17.24
N LYS A 26 -69.72 38.44 18.20
CA LYS A 26 -69.38 38.35 19.63
C LYS A 26 -68.20 37.43 19.94
N ARG A 27 -68.08 36.32 19.20
CA ARG A 27 -66.97 35.37 19.35
C ARG A 27 -65.64 35.93 18.82
N GLY A 28 -65.69 36.86 17.86
CA GLY A 28 -64.53 37.61 17.38
C GLY A 28 -64.02 38.61 18.42
N GLU A 29 -64.94 39.34 19.07
CA GLU A 29 -64.60 40.24 20.18
C GLU A 29 -63.97 39.48 21.36
N GLN A 30 -64.53 38.30 21.70
CA GLN A 30 -63.98 37.40 22.72
C GLN A 30 -62.56 36.91 22.35
N ALA A 31 -62.35 36.46 21.11
CA ALA A 31 -61.04 35.99 20.66
C ALA A 31 -59.96 37.10 20.72
N VAL A 32 -60.32 38.34 20.39
CA VAL A 32 -59.41 39.50 20.51
C VAL A 32 -59.12 39.84 21.98
N ALA A 33 -60.12 39.79 22.85
CA ALA A 33 -59.94 40.04 24.28
C ALA A 33 -59.06 38.99 24.96
N GLU A 34 -59.28 37.71 24.64
CA GLU A 34 -58.48 36.58 25.11
C GLU A 34 -57.00 36.74 24.70
N PHE A 35 -56.74 37.04 23.42
CA PHE A 35 -55.38 37.29 22.94
C PHE A 35 -54.71 38.49 23.61
N LYS A 36 -55.44 39.61 23.81
CA LYS A 36 -54.91 40.79 24.54
C LYS A 36 -54.57 40.49 26.00
N SER A 37 -55.33 39.60 26.65
CA SER A 37 -55.03 39.19 28.03
C SER A 37 -53.76 38.33 28.13
N LEU A 38 -53.48 37.55 27.08
CA LEU A 38 -52.31 36.68 27.00
C LEU A 38 -51.04 37.45 26.58
N ILE A 39 -51.14 38.49 25.75
CA ILE A 39 -49.98 39.30 25.34
C ILE A 39 -49.69 40.40 26.37
N THR A 40 -49.06 40.00 27.46
CA THR A 40 -48.50 40.97 28.40
C THR A 40 -47.19 41.58 27.85
N PRO A 41 -46.79 42.79 28.28
CA PRO A 41 -45.49 43.36 27.91
C PRO A 41 -44.31 42.42 28.18
N HIS A 42 -44.39 41.63 29.25
CA HIS A 42 -43.38 40.62 29.60
C HIS A 42 -43.23 39.54 28.51
N ILE A 43 -44.35 39.01 28.01
CA ILE A 43 -44.36 37.99 26.95
C ILE A 43 -43.81 38.57 25.64
N VAL A 44 -44.17 39.81 25.29
CA VAL A 44 -43.64 40.47 24.08
C VAL A 44 -42.13 40.63 24.16
N LEU A 45 -41.61 41.15 25.28
CA LEU A 45 -40.17 41.34 25.47
C LEU A 45 -39.41 40.00 25.42
N ALA A 46 -39.91 38.97 26.09
CA ALA A 46 -39.29 37.65 26.08
C ALA A 46 -39.23 37.02 24.68
N LEU A 47 -40.28 37.17 23.86
CA LEU A 47 -40.28 36.72 22.47
C LEU A 47 -39.30 37.50 21.58
N LEU A 48 -39.16 38.81 21.82
CA LEU A 48 -38.20 39.65 21.10
C LEU A 48 -36.75 39.29 21.45
N GLU A 49 -36.46 39.11 22.74
CA GLU A 49 -35.15 38.66 23.22
C GLU A 49 -34.79 37.26 22.69
N GLU A 50 -35.74 36.33 22.70
CA GLU A 50 -35.54 34.99 22.13
C GLU A 50 -35.27 35.05 20.63
N ARG A 51 -36.04 35.86 19.89
CA ARG A 51 -35.80 36.08 18.45
C ARG A 51 -34.41 36.64 18.20
N GLU A 52 -33.96 37.61 18.99
CA GLU A 52 -32.64 38.20 18.86
C GLU A 52 -31.52 37.19 19.16
N ARG A 53 -31.66 36.41 20.25
CA ARG A 53 -30.73 35.30 20.57
C ARG A 53 -30.66 34.27 19.44
N ASN A 54 -31.80 33.89 18.87
CA ASN A 54 -31.86 32.92 17.77
C ASN A 54 -31.20 33.48 16.49
N LEU A 55 -31.39 34.75 16.17
CA LEU A 55 -30.71 35.39 15.05
C LEU A 55 -29.19 35.45 15.24
N GLN A 56 -28.73 35.75 16.46
CA GLN A 56 -27.30 35.72 16.77
C GLN A 56 -26.73 34.29 16.70
N TYR A 57 -27.49 33.29 17.15
CA TYR A 57 -27.09 31.88 17.04
C TYR A 57 -26.92 31.45 15.58
N ILE A 58 -27.87 31.78 14.71
CA ILE A 58 -27.81 31.46 13.28
C ILE A 58 -26.56 32.10 12.66
N LYS A 59 -26.31 33.38 12.91
CA LYS A 59 -25.10 34.07 12.40
C LYS A 59 -23.81 33.38 12.83
N ARG A 60 -23.69 32.98 14.10
CA ARG A 60 -22.50 32.26 14.60
C ARG A 60 -22.35 30.89 13.93
N ARG A 61 -23.46 30.17 13.73
CA ARG A 61 -23.46 28.86 13.06
C ARG A 61 -23.08 28.98 11.59
N ASP A 62 -23.56 30.01 10.90
CA ASP A 62 -23.18 30.26 9.50
C ASP A 62 -21.68 30.55 9.38
N GLN A 63 -21.13 31.38 10.27
CA GLN A 63 -19.69 31.64 10.33
C GLN A 63 -18.88 30.37 10.63
N GLU A 64 -19.29 29.60 11.63
CA GLU A 64 -18.64 28.33 11.99
C GLU A 64 -18.67 27.33 10.82
N ASN A 65 -19.80 27.24 10.11
CA ASN A 65 -19.94 26.38 8.94
C ASN A 65 -19.04 26.83 7.78
N GLU A 66 -18.86 28.14 7.58
CA GLU A 66 -17.94 28.68 6.58
C GLU A 66 -16.48 28.33 6.93
N ASP A 67 -16.07 28.51 8.18
CA ASP A 67 -14.73 28.17 8.66
C ASP A 67 -14.46 26.65 8.54
N ILE A 68 -15.45 25.83 8.84
CA ILE A 68 -15.39 24.37 8.64
C ILE A 68 -15.25 24.05 7.15
N ALA A 69 -16.03 24.69 6.27
CA ALA A 69 -15.96 24.45 4.83
C ALA A 69 -14.58 24.81 4.26
N LEU A 70 -13.99 25.93 4.69
CA LEU A 70 -12.64 26.34 4.32
C LEU A 70 -11.59 25.33 4.80
N THR A 71 -11.71 24.84 6.04
CA THR A 71 -10.77 23.87 6.61
C THR A 71 -10.86 22.52 5.91
N VAL A 72 -12.08 22.02 5.68
CA VAL A 72 -12.31 20.77 4.93
C VAL A 72 -11.81 20.90 3.50
N GLY A 73 -11.98 22.06 2.88
CA GLY A 73 -11.43 22.36 1.55
C GLY A 73 -9.90 22.21 1.51
N LYS A 74 -9.19 22.81 2.46
CA LYS A 74 -7.72 22.70 2.58
C LYS A 74 -7.28 21.24 2.80
N LEU A 75 -7.90 20.55 3.76
CA LEU A 75 -7.57 19.15 4.06
C LEU A 75 -7.79 18.21 2.88
N ARG A 76 -8.83 18.45 2.05
CA ARG A 76 -9.06 17.65 0.84
C ARG A 76 -7.93 17.82 -0.18
N VAL A 77 -7.45 19.05 -0.38
CA VAL A 77 -6.33 19.33 -1.29
C VAL A 77 -5.05 18.69 -0.78
N GLU A 78 -4.74 18.84 0.51
CA GLU A 78 -3.56 18.23 1.13
C GLU A 78 -3.60 16.70 1.06
N LEU A 79 -4.77 16.10 1.30
CA LEU A 79 -4.97 14.67 1.21
C LEU A 79 -4.72 14.15 -0.22
N GLU A 80 -5.22 14.86 -1.23
CA GLU A 80 -5.03 14.48 -2.62
C GLU A 80 -3.56 14.58 -3.04
N ALA A 81 -2.88 15.66 -2.62
CA ALA A 81 -1.45 15.81 -2.85
C ALA A 81 -0.62 14.71 -2.16
N ALA A 82 -0.98 14.33 -0.93
CA ALA A 82 -0.32 13.25 -0.21
C ALA A 82 -0.54 11.88 -0.89
N LYS A 83 -1.76 11.61 -1.37
CA LYS A 83 -2.07 10.40 -2.14
C LYS A 83 -1.28 10.32 -3.45
N SER A 84 -1.17 11.43 -4.19
CA SER A 84 -0.37 11.48 -5.43
C SER A 84 1.07 11.10 -5.17
N LYS A 85 1.70 11.70 -4.14
CA LYS A 85 3.08 11.40 -3.74
C LYS A 85 3.27 9.92 -3.34
N LEU A 86 2.31 9.34 -2.62
CA LEU A 86 2.34 7.92 -2.27
C LEU A 86 2.24 7.03 -3.51
N ASN A 87 1.44 7.42 -4.51
CA ASN A 87 1.31 6.66 -5.74
C ASN A 87 2.60 6.71 -6.58
N GLU A 88 3.20 7.89 -6.72
CA GLU A 88 4.51 8.07 -7.39
C GLU A 88 5.60 7.22 -6.72
N GLN A 89 5.64 7.19 -5.38
CA GLN A 89 6.59 6.34 -4.65
C GLN A 89 6.34 4.84 -4.91
N ARG A 90 5.07 4.41 -4.95
CA ARG A 90 4.74 3.02 -5.26
C ARG A 90 5.23 2.61 -6.63
N GLU A 91 4.96 3.42 -7.64
CA GLU A 91 5.38 3.17 -9.02
C GLU A 91 6.91 3.07 -9.14
N TYR A 92 7.63 3.97 -8.45
CA TYR A 92 9.10 3.91 -8.39
C TYR A 92 9.61 2.59 -7.79
N TYR A 93 9.10 2.19 -6.62
CA TYR A 93 9.54 0.96 -5.97
C TYR A 93 9.17 -0.28 -6.78
N GLU A 94 8.00 -0.30 -7.41
CA GLU A 94 7.59 -1.39 -8.29
C GLU A 94 8.54 -1.55 -9.49
N GLY A 95 8.98 -0.45 -10.09
CA GLY A 95 10.00 -0.45 -11.14
C GLY A 95 11.33 -1.04 -10.67
N VAL A 96 11.85 -0.55 -9.53
CA VAL A 96 13.13 -1.04 -8.96
C VAL A 96 13.07 -2.53 -8.63
N ILE A 97 11.95 -2.99 -8.06
CA ILE A 97 11.75 -4.40 -7.72
C ILE A 97 11.65 -5.25 -8.98
N SER A 98 10.95 -4.78 -10.01
CA SER A 98 10.81 -5.48 -11.29
C SER A 98 12.16 -5.68 -11.98
N ASP A 99 12.96 -4.62 -12.07
CA ASP A 99 14.27 -4.68 -12.69
C ASP A 99 15.27 -5.51 -11.87
N GLY A 100 15.22 -5.39 -10.54
CA GLY A 100 15.97 -6.27 -9.64
C GLY A 100 15.60 -7.74 -9.83
N SER A 101 14.32 -8.05 -9.93
CA SER A 101 13.82 -9.42 -10.14
C SER A 101 14.25 -9.99 -11.50
N LYS A 102 14.20 -9.20 -12.57
CA LYS A 102 14.72 -9.59 -13.89
C LYS A 102 16.21 -9.89 -13.82
N ARG A 103 16.98 -9.06 -13.13
CA ARG A 103 18.43 -9.25 -13.00
C ARG A 103 18.76 -10.51 -12.20
N ILE A 104 18.02 -10.78 -11.12
CA ILE A 104 18.16 -12.02 -10.36
C ILE A 104 17.84 -13.23 -11.24
N ALA A 105 16.73 -13.21 -11.98
CA ALA A 105 16.37 -14.30 -12.88
C ALA A 105 17.43 -14.54 -13.97
N GLU A 106 18.03 -13.48 -14.53
CA GLU A 106 19.13 -13.59 -15.50
C GLU A 106 20.37 -14.21 -14.85
N LEU A 107 20.70 -13.84 -13.61
CA LEU A 107 21.84 -14.41 -12.88
C LEU A 107 21.58 -15.87 -12.51
N GLU A 108 20.37 -16.22 -12.05
CA GLU A 108 19.98 -17.60 -11.74
C GLU A 108 19.94 -18.48 -12.98
N ALA A 109 19.56 -17.96 -14.15
CA ALA A 109 19.58 -18.71 -15.41
C ALA A 109 20.99 -18.97 -15.92
N ARG A 110 21.95 -18.08 -15.61
CA ARG A 110 23.39 -18.28 -15.90
C ARG A 110 24.06 -19.22 -14.91
N GLU A 111 23.51 -19.35 -13.71
CA GLU A 111 24.02 -20.24 -12.69
C GLU A 111 23.72 -21.70 -13.05
N ILE A 112 24.75 -22.49 -13.31
CA ILE A 112 24.61 -23.92 -13.56
C ILE A 112 24.46 -24.61 -12.21
N LYS A 113 23.33 -25.29 -11.99
CA LYS A 113 23.06 -26.05 -10.76
C LYS A 113 23.18 -27.55 -11.02
N PRO A 114 23.77 -28.33 -10.10
CA PRO A 114 23.81 -29.79 -10.23
C PRO A 114 22.40 -30.40 -10.14
N ALA A 115 22.13 -31.41 -10.96
CA ALA A 115 20.94 -32.24 -10.84
C ALA A 115 21.02 -33.16 -9.60
N LYS A 116 19.88 -33.77 -9.23
CA LYS A 116 19.83 -34.71 -8.11
C LYS A 116 20.72 -35.93 -8.40
N GLY A 117 21.74 -36.13 -7.56
CA GLY A 117 22.72 -37.22 -7.73
C GLY A 117 23.90 -36.86 -8.65
N GLU A 118 23.95 -35.64 -9.16
CA GLU A 118 25.08 -35.09 -9.93
C GLU A 118 26.02 -34.30 -9.01
N VAL A 119 27.32 -34.42 -9.25
CA VAL A 119 28.34 -33.55 -8.66
C VAL A 119 28.83 -32.60 -9.74
N LEU A 120 28.54 -31.30 -9.60
CA LEU A 120 29.00 -30.27 -10.53
C LEU A 120 30.34 -29.71 -10.07
N VAL A 121 31.37 -29.81 -10.91
CA VAL A 121 32.67 -29.17 -10.69
C VAL A 121 32.81 -27.97 -11.61
N VAL A 122 32.90 -26.76 -11.04
CA VAL A 122 33.12 -25.52 -11.79
C VAL A 122 34.57 -25.10 -11.66
N VAL A 123 35.34 -25.20 -12.76
CA VAL A 123 36.74 -24.76 -12.81
C VAL A 123 36.81 -23.34 -13.39
N SER A 124 37.16 -22.36 -12.54
CA SER A 124 37.22 -20.94 -12.91
C SER A 124 38.59 -20.32 -12.62
N GLY A 125 38.89 -19.16 -13.21
CA GLY A 125 40.19 -18.48 -13.11
C GLY A 125 40.56 -17.71 -14.39
N PHE A 126 41.69 -17.02 -14.39
CA PHE A 126 42.15 -16.19 -15.51
C PHE A 126 42.62 -17.00 -16.72
N THR A 127 42.56 -16.41 -17.92
CA THR A 127 43.12 -17.05 -19.13
C THR A 127 44.62 -17.30 -18.92
N GLY A 128 45.09 -18.51 -19.29
CA GLY A 128 46.49 -18.89 -19.09
C GLY A 128 46.86 -19.31 -17.66
N CYS A 129 45.91 -19.55 -16.75
CA CYS A 129 46.24 -20.05 -15.40
C CYS A 129 46.15 -21.59 -15.26
N GLY A 130 46.22 -22.34 -16.38
CA GLY A 130 46.21 -23.81 -16.35
C GLY A 130 44.83 -24.47 -16.10
N LYS A 131 43.71 -23.74 -16.17
CA LYS A 131 42.35 -24.29 -15.91
C LYS A 131 42.01 -25.54 -16.72
N SER A 132 42.32 -25.51 -18.02
CA SER A 132 42.02 -26.64 -18.92
C SER A 132 42.83 -27.88 -18.56
N ALA A 133 44.07 -27.71 -18.09
CA ALA A 133 44.88 -28.81 -17.61
C ALA A 133 44.28 -29.44 -16.34
N ILE A 134 43.88 -28.61 -15.36
CA ILE A 134 43.21 -29.11 -14.15
C ILE A 134 41.88 -29.82 -14.49
N ALA A 135 41.06 -29.23 -15.36
CA ALA A 135 39.80 -29.84 -15.77
C ALA A 135 40.00 -31.17 -16.52
N GLY A 136 41.05 -31.27 -17.34
CA GLY A 136 41.46 -32.51 -18.01
C GLY A 136 41.91 -33.60 -17.04
N GLU A 137 42.74 -33.27 -16.04
CA GLU A 137 43.16 -34.21 -15.00
C GLU A 137 41.97 -34.75 -14.19
N ILE A 138 41.00 -33.88 -13.85
CA ILE A 138 39.77 -34.29 -13.18
C ILE A 138 38.99 -35.29 -14.04
N GLU A 139 38.85 -35.03 -15.35
CA GLU A 139 38.18 -35.96 -16.27
C GLU A 139 38.85 -37.33 -16.33
N ILE A 140 40.18 -37.36 -16.45
CA ILE A 140 40.95 -38.62 -16.49
C ILE A 140 40.77 -39.39 -15.18
N ALA A 141 40.91 -38.72 -14.04
CA ALA A 141 40.75 -39.32 -12.72
C ALA A 141 39.34 -39.91 -12.53
N MET A 142 38.29 -39.17 -12.90
CA MET A 142 36.90 -39.64 -12.79
C MET A 142 36.62 -40.83 -13.71
N LYS A 143 37.10 -40.82 -14.96
CA LYS A 143 36.97 -41.96 -15.88
C LYS A 143 37.70 -43.20 -15.37
N ALA A 144 38.88 -43.03 -14.76
CA ALA A 144 39.65 -44.14 -14.20
C ALA A 144 38.92 -44.87 -13.05
N ILE A 145 38.12 -44.15 -12.26
CA ILE A 145 37.28 -44.73 -11.20
C ILE A 145 35.87 -45.13 -11.67
N GLY A 146 35.60 -45.04 -12.98
CA GLY A 146 34.31 -45.44 -13.57
C GLY A 146 33.17 -44.43 -13.39
N VAL A 147 33.45 -43.19 -12.98
CA VAL A 147 32.45 -42.12 -12.88
C VAL A 147 32.25 -41.49 -14.26
N PRO A 148 31.01 -41.43 -14.79
CA PRO A 148 30.75 -40.81 -16.08
C PRO A 148 30.97 -39.30 -16.01
N VAL A 149 31.73 -38.75 -16.96
CA VAL A 149 32.03 -37.32 -17.07
C VAL A 149 31.37 -36.74 -18.31
N LYS A 150 30.70 -35.59 -18.15
CA LYS A 150 30.08 -34.86 -19.26
C LYS A 150 30.54 -33.40 -19.23
N TRP A 151 30.99 -32.91 -20.38
CA TRP A 151 31.27 -31.49 -20.57
C TRP A 151 30.02 -30.75 -21.02
N THR A 152 29.59 -29.75 -20.25
CA THR A 152 28.40 -28.94 -20.54
C THR A 152 28.72 -27.69 -21.36
N ASN A 153 29.97 -27.20 -21.35
CA ASN A 153 30.42 -26.02 -22.10
C ASN A 153 31.93 -26.04 -22.44
N GLY A 154 32.39 -25.31 -23.46
CA GLY A 154 33.81 -25.18 -23.88
C GLY A 154 34.16 -25.73 -25.27
N ASP A 155 35.21 -25.14 -25.89
CA ASP A 155 35.72 -25.53 -27.22
C ASP A 155 36.13 -27.00 -27.25
N ALA A 156 35.68 -27.72 -28.29
CA ALA A 156 36.02 -29.13 -28.50
C ALA A 156 37.54 -29.39 -28.53
N GLU A 157 38.32 -28.41 -28.99
CA GLU A 157 39.79 -28.45 -29.04
C GLU A 157 40.46 -28.60 -27.66
N LYS A 158 39.78 -28.18 -26.58
CA LYS A 158 40.30 -28.24 -25.21
C LYS A 158 39.90 -29.53 -24.47
N ARG A 159 39.14 -30.42 -25.12
CA ARG A 159 38.61 -31.69 -24.58
C ARG A 159 39.31 -32.92 -25.17
N MET A 160 40.47 -32.74 -25.81
CA MET A 160 41.18 -33.85 -26.44
C MET A 160 41.74 -34.81 -25.38
N THR A 161 41.23 -36.04 -25.35
CA THR A 161 41.90 -37.17 -24.70
C THR A 161 43.25 -37.38 -25.40
N GLY A 162 44.35 -37.02 -24.74
CA GLY A 162 45.71 -37.08 -25.30
C GLY A 162 46.48 -35.76 -25.30
N ALA A 163 45.91 -34.66 -24.80
CA ALA A 163 46.68 -33.45 -24.54
C ALA A 163 47.69 -33.67 -23.40
N ASP A 164 48.92 -33.22 -23.58
CA ASP A 164 49.99 -33.29 -22.57
C ASP A 164 49.75 -32.24 -21.47
N TRP A 165 48.84 -32.56 -20.56
CA TRP A 165 48.49 -31.71 -19.44
C TRP A 165 49.64 -31.55 -18.44
N LEU A 166 50.58 -32.50 -18.39
CA LEU A 166 51.73 -32.46 -17.49
C LEU A 166 52.61 -31.24 -17.81
N THR A 167 52.94 -31.03 -19.08
CA THR A 167 53.66 -29.83 -19.54
C THR A 167 52.92 -28.54 -19.20
N ALA A 168 51.59 -28.53 -19.32
CA ALA A 168 50.79 -27.34 -18.97
C ALA A 168 50.76 -27.08 -17.46
N ILE A 169 50.70 -28.11 -16.62
CA ILE A 169 50.75 -27.99 -15.15
C ILE A 169 52.13 -27.47 -14.71
N GLU A 170 53.21 -27.97 -15.31
CA GLU A 170 54.56 -27.50 -15.03
C GLU A 170 54.79 -26.05 -15.45
N MET A 171 54.24 -25.66 -16.60
CA MET A 171 54.36 -24.30 -17.14
C MET A 171 53.59 -23.28 -16.30
N TYR A 172 52.32 -23.59 -15.97
CA TYR A 172 51.43 -22.63 -15.33
C TYR A 172 51.43 -22.72 -13.80
N LYS A 173 52.02 -23.79 -13.22
CA LYS A 173 52.10 -24.07 -11.78
C LYS A 173 50.83 -23.68 -11.02
N PRO A 174 49.67 -24.21 -11.44
CA PRO A 174 48.40 -23.76 -10.89
C PRO A 174 48.25 -24.20 -9.43
N THR A 175 47.46 -23.46 -8.65
CA THR A 175 47.07 -23.83 -7.29
C THR A 175 45.57 -24.05 -7.22
N VAL A 176 45.14 -25.07 -6.47
CA VAL A 176 43.72 -25.42 -6.31
C VAL A 176 43.34 -25.28 -4.85
N ARG A 177 42.25 -24.53 -4.59
CA ARG A 177 41.60 -24.48 -3.29
C ARG A 177 40.28 -25.25 -3.39
N ILE A 178 40.16 -26.32 -2.61
CA ILE A 178 38.92 -27.08 -2.52
C ILE A 178 38.13 -26.54 -1.32
N VAL A 179 36.89 -26.16 -1.56
CA VAL A 179 35.93 -25.77 -0.51
C VAL A 179 34.71 -26.67 -0.67
N GLU A 180 34.41 -27.45 0.36
CA GLU A 180 33.19 -28.26 0.40
C GLU A 180 32.03 -27.39 0.87
N VAL A 181 30.98 -27.29 0.05
CA VAL A 181 29.73 -26.60 0.38
C VAL A 181 28.58 -27.56 0.15
N ASN A 182 27.80 -27.82 1.19
CA ASN A 182 26.62 -28.66 1.08
C ASN A 182 25.45 -27.85 0.51
N VAL A 183 24.92 -28.27 -0.65
CA VAL A 183 23.69 -27.70 -1.21
C VAL A 183 22.51 -28.49 -0.63
N PRO A 184 21.68 -27.88 0.24
CA PRO A 184 20.55 -28.59 0.83
C PRO A 184 19.57 -29.02 -0.28
N ARG A 185 19.07 -30.26 -0.17
CA ARG A 185 17.95 -30.69 -1.00
C ARG A 185 16.76 -29.81 -0.65
N ALA A 186 16.07 -29.27 -1.66
CA ALA A 186 14.83 -28.55 -1.45
C ALA A 186 13.90 -29.39 -0.55
N PRO A 187 13.45 -28.87 0.60
CA PRO A 187 12.56 -29.62 1.48
C PRO A 187 11.19 -29.78 0.83
N GLY A 188 10.86 -31.01 0.40
CA GLY A 188 9.47 -31.47 0.27
C GLY A 188 8.87 -31.56 -1.13
N ILE A 189 9.07 -32.69 -1.81
CA ILE A 189 7.95 -33.46 -2.36
C ILE A 189 8.08 -34.86 -1.77
N ARG A 190 7.20 -35.21 -0.83
CA ARG A 190 7.05 -36.59 -0.35
C ARG A 190 6.68 -37.45 -1.57
N ILE A 191 7.58 -38.34 -1.99
CA ILE A 191 7.18 -39.43 -2.87
C ILE A 191 6.35 -40.37 -1.99
N LYS A 192 5.05 -40.47 -2.29
CA LYS A 192 4.21 -41.54 -1.73
C LYS A 192 4.73 -42.87 -2.27
N GLY A 193 5.02 -43.79 -1.36
CA GLY A 193 5.08 -45.22 -1.65
C GLY A 193 6.49 -45.79 -1.77
N GLU A 194 6.78 -46.73 -0.88
CA GLU A 194 7.41 -48.00 -1.27
C GLU A 194 6.69 -48.63 -2.48
#